data_AF-A0A9Q0B0J1-F1
#
_entry.id   AF-A0A9Q0B0J1-F1
#
_cell.length_a   1.000
_cell.length_b   1.000
_cell.length_c   1.000
_cell.angle_alpha   90.00
_cell.angle_beta   90.00
_cell.angle_gamma   90.00
#
_symmetry.space_group_name_H-M   'P 1'
#
loop_
_entity.id
_entity.type
_entity.pdbx_description
1 polymer ?
#
loop_
_entity_poly.entity_id
_entity_poly.type
_entity_poly.pdbx_seq_one_letter_code
_entity_poly.pdbx_strand_id
1 'polypeptide(L)'
;MAMVVDVVNSKAGIPGSGDVPVAMTFTSDLAKFVATALTLPKWEQETYLTGDKLTWNQLVELIEAVKGVKFDVSHDSIERLKAGKVTKLPRNRSPYPYISDEQLQPMIAILGLMFERGVFDLRVETSIMQDFPDLKLRSMKELLEEAYKLKV
;
A
#
# COMPACT_ATOMS: atom_id res chain seq x y z
N MET A 1 -9.42 5.05 7.26
CA MET A 1 -9.77 3.91 6.39
C MET A 1 -8.52 3.08 6.16
N ALA A 2 -8.61 1.76 6.27
CA ALA A 2 -7.54 0.81 5.99
C ALA A 2 -8.00 -0.09 4.82
N MET A 3 -7.21 -0.20 3.77
CA MET A 3 -7.64 -0.93 2.58
C MET A 3 -7.37 -2.43 2.69
N VAL A 4 -6.16 -2.80 3.11
CA VAL A 4 -5.71 -4.19 3.23
C VAL A 4 -5.22 -4.48 4.64
N VAL A 5 -4.43 -3.58 5.23
CA VAL A 5 -3.81 -3.77 6.55
C VAL A 5 -4.27 -2.68 7.52
N ASP A 6 -4.92 -3.09 8.62
CA ASP A 6 -5.24 -2.25 9.77
C ASP A 6 -4.19 -2.45 10.87
N VAL A 7 -3.12 -1.66 10.78
CA VAL A 7 -1.97 -1.76 11.68
C VAL A 7 -2.34 -1.54 13.15
N VAL A 8 -3.30 -0.66 13.43
CA VAL A 8 -3.70 -0.33 14.82
C VAL A 8 -4.36 -1.54 15.47
N ASN A 9 -5.29 -2.18 14.75
CA ASN A 9 -6.08 -3.30 15.27
C ASN A 9 -5.45 -4.68 14.99
N SER A 10 -4.22 -4.73 14.45
CA SER A 10 -3.53 -5.98 14.09
C SER A 10 -4.41 -6.91 13.23
N LYS A 11 -5.07 -6.36 12.20
CA LYS A 11 -5.94 -7.14 11.31
C LYS A 11 -5.64 -6.86 9.85
N ALA A 12 -5.69 -7.88 9.00
CA ALA A 12 -5.52 -7.75 7.56
C ALA A 12 -6.59 -8.51 6.78
N GLY A 13 -7.08 -7.89 5.71
CA GLY A 13 -7.97 -8.46 4.70
C GLY A 13 -7.23 -8.49 3.38
N ILE A 14 -6.47 -9.55 3.14
CA ILE A 14 -5.56 -9.67 2.01
C ILE A 14 -6.34 -10.09 0.76
N PRO A 15 -6.27 -9.34 -0.35
CA PRO A 15 -6.96 -9.73 -1.57
C PRO A 15 -6.25 -10.90 -2.26
N GLY A 16 -7.02 -11.90 -2.67
CA GLY A 16 -6.51 -13.03 -3.45
C GLY A 16 -5.44 -13.82 -2.70
N SER A 17 -4.35 -14.15 -3.41
CA SER A 17 -3.20 -14.86 -2.82
C SER A 17 -2.40 -13.97 -1.86
N GLY A 18 -2.39 -12.66 -2.10
CA GLY A 18 -1.52 -11.74 -1.38
C GLY A 18 -0.06 -11.80 -1.79
N ASP A 19 0.30 -12.62 -2.78
CA ASP A 19 1.67 -12.89 -3.24
C ASP A 19 2.07 -12.08 -4.48
N VAL A 20 1.14 -11.31 -5.04
CA VAL A 20 1.41 -10.43 -6.17
C VAL A 20 2.10 -9.15 -5.67
N PRO A 21 3.28 -8.78 -6.21
CA PRO A 21 4.00 -7.59 -5.76
C PRO A 21 3.23 -6.28 -6.00
N VAL A 22 3.42 -5.32 -5.11
CA VAL A 22 2.84 -3.98 -5.17
C VAL A 22 3.96 -2.97 -5.00
N ALA A 23 4.06 -2.02 -5.93
CA ALA A 23 4.94 -0.86 -5.80
C ALA A 23 4.40 0.09 -4.73
N MET A 24 5.23 0.43 -3.75
CA MET A 24 4.89 1.28 -2.63
C MET A 24 5.88 2.42 -2.50
N THR A 25 5.38 3.63 -2.26
CA THR A 25 6.20 4.80 -1.98
C THR A 25 5.55 5.58 -0.86
N PHE A 26 6.32 5.96 0.16
CA PHE A 26 5.79 6.75 1.25
C PHE A 26 5.48 8.18 0.80
N THR A 27 4.36 8.74 1.26
CA THR A 27 3.82 10.00 0.76
C THR A 27 4.77 11.18 0.91
N SER A 28 5.53 11.26 2.01
CA SER A 28 6.50 12.35 2.17
C SER A 28 7.71 12.21 1.25
N ASP A 29 8.08 10.98 0.88
CA ASP A 29 9.19 10.75 -0.05
C ASP A 29 8.73 10.99 -1.50
N LEU A 30 7.48 10.65 -1.83
CA LEU A 30 6.83 11.10 -3.06
C LEU A 30 6.77 12.64 -3.14
N ALA A 31 6.47 13.35 -2.04
CA ALA A 31 6.45 14.81 -2.03
C ALA A 31 7.84 15.42 -2.30
N LYS A 32 8.90 14.87 -1.70
CA LYS A 32 10.29 15.28 -2.00
C LYS A 32 10.60 15.06 -3.48
N PHE A 33 10.26 13.89 -4.01
CA PHE A 33 10.43 13.60 -5.43
C PHE A 33 9.71 14.62 -6.31
N VAL A 34 8.43 14.92 -6.06
CA VAL A 34 7.66 15.89 -6.83
C VAL A 34 8.33 17.26 -6.80
N ALA A 35 8.83 17.71 -5.64
CA ALA A 35 9.54 18.97 -5.53
C ALA A 35 10.85 18.97 -6.35
N THR A 36 11.64 17.89 -6.30
CA THR A 36 12.87 17.77 -7.08
C THR A 36 12.59 17.63 -8.59
N ALA A 37 11.50 16.98 -8.98
CA ALA A 37 11.09 16.85 -10.38
C ALA A 37 10.83 18.21 -11.04
N LEU A 38 10.47 19.24 -10.26
CA LEU A 38 10.35 20.61 -10.77
C LEU A 38 11.65 21.22 -11.30
N THR A 39 12.81 20.66 -10.92
CA THR A 39 14.11 21.14 -11.39
C THR A 39 14.59 20.43 -12.66
N LEU A 40 13.84 19.45 -13.17
CA LEU A 40 14.22 18.72 -14.38
C LEU A 40 14.20 19.65 -15.61
N PRO A 41 15.22 19.59 -16.48
CA PRO A 41 15.26 20.40 -17.70
C PRO A 41 14.20 19.96 -18.72
N LYS A 42 13.75 18.71 -18.65
CA LYS A 42 12.71 18.13 -19.49
C LYS A 42 11.90 17.13 -18.68
N TRP A 43 10.59 17.13 -18.86
CA TRP A 43 9.69 16.14 -18.27
C TRP A 43 9.29 15.13 -19.33
N GLU A 44 9.37 13.85 -19.00
CA GLU A 44 8.75 12.81 -19.80
C GLU A 44 7.22 12.81 -19.58
N GLN A 45 6.47 12.26 -20.54
CA GLN A 45 5.01 12.21 -20.45
C GLN A 45 4.54 11.44 -19.20
N GLU A 46 5.27 10.38 -18.86
CA GLU A 46 5.05 9.57 -17.68
C GLU A 46 6.37 9.40 -16.93
N THR A 47 6.28 9.38 -15.62
CA THR A 47 7.43 9.23 -14.75
C THR A 47 7.03 8.37 -13.57
N TYR A 48 7.82 7.33 -13.30
CA TYR A 48 7.50 6.34 -12.30
C TYR A 48 8.48 6.44 -11.13
N LEU A 49 7.94 6.39 -9.92
CA LEU A 49 8.70 6.38 -8.68
C LEU A 49 8.25 5.19 -7.82
N THR A 50 9.14 4.24 -7.62
CA THR A 50 8.92 3.07 -6.76
C THR A 50 9.93 3.10 -5.63
N GLY A 51 9.48 3.37 -4.40
CA GLY A 51 10.33 3.34 -3.21
C GLY A 51 10.64 1.93 -2.73
N ASP A 52 9.64 1.06 -2.77
CA ASP A 52 9.72 -0.33 -2.36
C ASP A 52 8.78 -1.20 -3.22
N LYS A 53 9.01 -2.51 -3.25
CA LYS A 53 8.14 -3.47 -3.92
C LYS A 53 7.98 -4.70 -3.05
N LEU A 54 6.77 -4.86 -2.50
CA LEU A 54 6.44 -5.92 -1.54
C LEU A 54 5.11 -6.58 -1.91
N THR A 55 4.95 -7.83 -1.51
CA THR A 55 3.63 -8.48 -1.48
C THR A 55 2.86 -8.06 -0.23
N TRP A 56 1.54 -8.27 -0.21
CA TRP A 56 0.75 -7.98 1.00
C TRP A 56 1.14 -8.90 2.16
N ASN A 57 1.48 -10.16 1.87
CA ASN A 57 1.98 -11.11 2.87
C ASN A 57 3.30 -10.62 3.48
N GLN A 58 4.26 -10.20 2.65
CA GLN A 58 5.54 -9.64 3.11
C GLN A 58 5.35 -8.38 3.94
N LEU A 59 4.43 -7.49 3.55
CA LEU A 59 4.12 -6.29 4.31
C LEU A 59 3.60 -6.63 5.71
N VAL A 60 2.67 -7.61 5.82
CA VAL A 60 2.14 -8.04 7.11
C VAL A 60 3.25 -8.63 7.97
N GLU A 61 4.06 -9.55 7.44
CA GLU A 61 5.20 -10.14 8.16
C GLU A 61 6.16 -9.08 8.70
N LEU A 62 6.47 -8.08 7.88
CA LEU A 62 7.32 -6.97 8.26
C LEU A 62 6.73 -6.14 9.41
N ILE A 63 5.44 -5.82 9.34
CA ILE A 63 4.74 -5.07 10.39
C ILE A 63 4.66 -5.90 11.67
N GLU A 64 4.38 -7.20 11.59
CA GLU A 64 4.38 -8.11 12.74
C GLU A 64 5.74 -8.15 13.44
N ALA A 65 6.83 -8.21 12.67
CA ALA A 65 8.18 -8.23 13.20
C ALA A 65 8.54 -6.92 13.92
N VAL A 66 8.16 -5.77 13.36
CA VAL A 66 8.41 -4.46 13.98
C VAL A 66 7.51 -4.21 15.19
N LYS A 67 6.22 -4.58 15.09
CA LYS A 67 5.22 -4.39 16.16
C LYS A 67 5.38 -5.41 17.30
N GLY A 68 5.95 -6.58 17.02
CA GLY A 68 6.05 -7.71 17.95
C GLY A 68 4.72 -8.41 18.22
N VAL A 69 3.72 -8.28 17.35
CA VAL A 69 2.36 -8.82 17.52
C VAL A 69 1.90 -9.47 16.22
N LYS A 70 1.31 -10.66 16.31
CA LYS A 70 0.69 -11.37 15.18
C LYS A 70 -0.65 -10.75 14.78
N PHE A 71 -0.94 -10.75 13.49
CA PHE A 71 -2.16 -10.20 12.91
C PHE A 71 -3.23 -11.28 12.72
N ASP A 72 -4.49 -10.89 12.89
CA ASP A 72 -5.64 -11.64 12.38
C ASP A 72 -5.72 -11.44 10.87
N VAL A 73 -5.25 -12.42 10.11
CA VAL A 73 -5.16 -12.37 8.64
C VAL A 73 -6.28 -13.19 8.03
N SER A 74 -7.02 -12.58 7.10
CA SER A 74 -8.00 -13.26 6.26
C SER A 74 -7.69 -13.00 4.80
N HIS A 75 -7.84 -14.00 3.95
CA HIS A 75 -7.75 -13.85 2.50
C HIS A 75 -9.14 -13.71 1.88
N ASP A 76 -9.37 -12.61 1.16
CA ASP A 76 -10.57 -12.41 0.37
C ASP A 76 -10.39 -13.06 -1.00
N SER A 77 -11.06 -14.19 -1.22
CA SER A 77 -10.97 -14.92 -2.48
C SER A 77 -11.44 -14.08 -3.68
N ILE A 78 -11.00 -14.44 -4.88
CA ILE A 78 -11.38 -13.74 -6.11
C ILE A 78 -12.90 -13.73 -6.34
N GLU A 79 -13.59 -14.80 -5.96
CA GLU A 79 -15.05 -14.91 -6.02
C GLU A 79 -15.71 -13.91 -5.06
N ARG A 80 -15.18 -13.79 -3.83
CA ARG A 80 -15.68 -12.86 -2.82
C ARG A 80 -15.46 -11.41 -3.25
N LEU A 81 -14.28 -11.09 -3.80
CA LEU A 81 -13.97 -9.78 -4.35
C LEU A 81 -14.87 -9.43 -5.54
N LYS A 82 -15.12 -10.37 -6.47
CA LYS A 82 -16.07 -10.19 -7.58
C LYS A 82 -17.50 -9.94 -7.10
N ALA A 83 -17.87 -10.50 -5.95
CA ALA A 83 -19.16 -10.24 -5.31
C ALA A 83 -19.21 -8.89 -4.55
N GLY A 84 -18.16 -8.06 -4.64
CA GLY A 84 -18.08 -6.76 -3.99
C GLY A 84 -17.90 -6.83 -2.47
N LYS A 85 -17.46 -7.98 -1.95
CA LYS A 85 -17.30 -8.24 -0.52
C LYS A 85 -15.83 -8.30 -0.16
N VAL A 86 -15.49 -7.77 1.02
CA VAL A 86 -14.15 -7.82 1.60
C VAL A 86 -14.21 -8.18 3.07
N THR A 87 -13.07 -8.50 3.66
CA THR A 87 -12.92 -8.65 5.10
C THR A 87 -13.12 -7.28 5.75
N LYS A 88 -14.02 -7.21 6.74
CA LYS A 88 -14.28 -5.96 7.44
C LYS A 88 -13.10 -5.65 8.38
N LEU A 89 -12.44 -4.52 8.13
CA LEU A 89 -11.40 -3.99 9.01
C LEU A 89 -11.99 -2.99 10.02
N PRO A 90 -11.60 -3.02 11.31
CA PRO A 90 -12.17 -2.14 12.34
C PRO A 90 -11.99 -0.64 12.04
N ARG A 91 -10.92 -0.27 11.33
CA ARG A 91 -10.64 1.10 10.89
C ARG A 91 -11.42 1.54 9.64
N ASN A 92 -12.22 0.65 9.04
CA ASN A 92 -13.18 0.98 7.98
C ASN A 92 -14.52 1.40 8.57
N ARG A 93 -14.48 2.46 9.38
CA ARG A 93 -15.68 3.20 9.75
C ARG A 93 -15.94 4.22 8.66
N SER A 94 -17.13 4.22 8.09
CA SER A 94 -17.52 5.29 7.17
C SER A 94 -17.35 6.67 7.85
N PRO A 95 -16.58 7.60 7.26
CA PRO A 95 -16.51 8.97 7.74
C PRO A 95 -17.74 9.80 7.35
N TYR A 96 -18.63 9.23 6.53
CA TYR A 96 -19.80 9.91 5.97
C TYR A 96 -21.09 9.35 6.58
N PRO A 97 -21.98 10.19 7.14
CA PRO A 97 -23.21 9.74 7.79
C PRO A 97 -24.15 8.90 6.89
N TYR A 98 -24.03 9.07 5.57
CA TYR A 98 -24.97 8.53 4.58
C TYR A 98 -24.42 7.34 3.78
N ILE A 99 -23.17 6.95 4.03
CA ILE A 99 -22.55 5.80 3.35
C ILE A 99 -22.29 4.75 4.42
N SER A 100 -22.86 3.56 4.27
CA SER A 100 -22.57 2.44 5.17
C SER A 100 -21.23 1.79 4.85
N ASP A 101 -20.65 1.09 5.82
CA ASP A 101 -19.43 0.30 5.59
C ASP A 101 -19.63 -0.72 4.44
N GLU A 102 -20.85 -1.25 4.28
CA GLU A 102 -21.20 -2.20 3.22
C GLU A 102 -21.17 -1.55 1.84
N GLN A 103 -21.62 -0.29 1.73
CA GLN A 103 -21.56 0.45 0.47
C GLN A 103 -20.13 0.80 0.04
N LEU A 104 -19.16 0.82 0.96
CA LEU A 104 -17.75 1.02 0.64
C LEU A 104 -17.05 -0.25 0.16
N GLN A 105 -17.56 -1.44 0.50
CA GLN A 105 -16.89 -2.71 0.20
C GLN A 105 -16.66 -2.94 -1.30
N PRO A 106 -17.60 -2.66 -2.22
CA PRO A 106 -17.35 -2.86 -3.64
C PRO A 106 -16.15 -2.08 -4.18
N MET A 107 -15.91 -0.86 -3.68
CA MET A 107 -14.75 -0.06 -4.08
C MET A 107 -13.43 -0.69 -3.59
N ILE A 108 -13.41 -1.18 -2.36
CA ILE A 108 -12.24 -1.90 -1.81
C ILE A 108 -12.02 -3.20 -2.58
N ALA A 109 -13.10 -3.92 -2.93
CA ALA A 109 -13.03 -5.18 -3.65
C ALA A 109 -12.45 -5.02 -5.06
N ILE A 110 -12.82 -3.94 -5.77
CA ILE A 110 -12.25 -3.61 -7.08
C ILE A 110 -10.73 -3.39 -6.97
N LEU A 111 -10.27 -2.64 -5.97
CA LEU A 111 -8.84 -2.47 -5.72
C LEU A 111 -8.16 -3.80 -5.37
N GLY A 112 -8.82 -4.65 -4.59
CA GLY A 112 -8.39 -6.03 -4.33
C GLY A 112 -8.14 -6.84 -5.61
N LEU A 113 -9.07 -6.80 -6.56
CA LEU A 113 -8.91 -7.46 -7.86
C LEU A 113 -7.78 -6.86 -8.68
N MET A 114 -7.54 -5.55 -8.60
CA MET A 114 -6.42 -4.88 -9.27
C MET A 114 -5.07 -5.28 -8.66
N PHE A 115 -4.99 -5.46 -7.34
CA PHE A 115 -3.79 -6.00 -6.69
C PHE A 115 -3.49 -7.41 -7.18
N GLU A 116 -4.45 -8.33 -7.15
CA GLU A 116 -4.21 -9.71 -7.63
C GLU A 116 -3.87 -9.76 -9.12
N ARG A 117 -4.44 -8.87 -9.93
CA ARG A 117 -4.12 -8.80 -11.37
C ARG A 117 -2.74 -8.22 -11.67
N GLY A 118 -2.01 -7.76 -10.65
CA GLY A 118 -0.70 -7.14 -10.82
C GLY A 118 -0.73 -5.75 -11.42
N VAL A 119 -1.87 -5.04 -11.39
CA VAL A 119 -1.97 -3.67 -11.92
C VAL A 119 -1.02 -2.72 -11.20
N PHE A 120 -0.69 -3.01 -9.94
CA PHE A 120 0.23 -2.23 -9.12
C PHE A 120 1.64 -2.83 -9.04
N ASP A 121 1.92 -3.94 -9.74
CA ASP A 121 3.29 -4.42 -9.96
C ASP A 121 3.92 -3.57 -11.06
N LEU A 122 4.31 -2.34 -10.72
CA LEU A 122 4.90 -1.42 -11.69
C LEU A 122 6.25 -1.97 -12.16
N ARG A 123 6.30 -2.42 -13.42
CA ARG A 123 7.50 -2.92 -14.09
C ARG A 123 8.10 -1.81 -14.93
N VAL A 124 8.98 -1.03 -14.30
CA VAL A 124 9.59 0.14 -14.92
C VAL A 124 10.99 -0.25 -15.39
N GLU A 125 11.28 -0.07 -16.68
CA GLU A 125 12.59 -0.37 -17.26
C GLU A 125 13.64 0.70 -16.92
N THR A 126 13.21 1.94 -16.73
CA THR A 126 14.06 3.10 -16.44
C THR A 126 13.64 3.77 -15.13
N SER A 127 14.55 3.80 -14.17
CA SER A 127 14.31 4.44 -12.88
C SER A 127 14.75 5.90 -12.92
N ILE A 128 13.81 6.83 -12.74
CA ILE A 128 14.12 8.26 -12.60
C ILE A 128 15.04 8.57 -11.40
N MET A 129 15.22 7.61 -10.50
CA MET A 129 16.19 7.71 -9.41
C MET A 129 17.62 7.97 -9.91
N GLN A 130 17.95 7.57 -11.15
CA GLN A 130 19.26 7.87 -11.75
C GLN A 130 19.48 9.37 -11.96
N ASP A 131 18.41 10.14 -12.18
CA ASP A 131 18.44 11.60 -12.34
C ASP A 131 18.49 12.34 -11.00
N PHE A 132 18.27 11.63 -9.89
CA PHE A 132 18.21 12.19 -8.54
C PHE A 132 19.07 11.40 -7.54
N PRO A 133 20.42 11.41 -7.69
CA PRO A 133 21.31 10.62 -6.83
C PRO A 133 21.22 10.99 -5.33
N ASP A 134 20.82 12.23 -5.02
CA ASP A 134 20.66 12.72 -3.65
C ASP A 134 19.29 12.38 -3.04
N LEU A 135 18.30 12.01 -3.87
CA LEU A 135 16.98 11.65 -3.39
C LEU A 135 17.03 10.22 -2.82
N LYS A 136 17.01 10.12 -1.49
CA LYS A 136 16.89 8.83 -0.80
C LYS A 136 15.45 8.57 -0.43
N LEU A 137 14.86 7.56 -1.06
CA LEU A 137 13.58 7.01 -0.66
C LEU A 137 13.80 6.03 0.49
N ARG A 138 12.92 6.03 1.48
CA ARG A 138 12.94 4.99 2.52
C ARG A 138 12.25 3.73 2.02
N SER A 139 12.81 2.60 2.40
CA SER A 139 12.11 1.31 2.35
C SER A 139 10.92 1.31 3.31
N MET A 140 9.97 0.40 3.10
CA MET A 140 8.86 0.22 4.03
C MET A 140 9.33 -0.20 5.41
N LYS A 141 10.43 -0.97 5.49
CA LYS A 141 11.05 -1.38 6.76
C LYS A 141 11.56 -0.19 7.55
N GLU A 142 12.35 0.68 6.93
CA GLU A 142 12.88 1.89 7.59
C GLU A 142 11.74 2.77 8.08
N LEU A 143 10.71 2.98 7.25
CA LEU A 143 9.52 3.74 7.63
C LEU A 143 8.82 3.14 8.85
N LEU A 144 8.60 1.83 8.88
CA LEU A 144 7.94 1.16 9.99
C LEU A 144 8.77 1.24 11.26
N GLU A 145 10.09 1.01 11.18
CA GLU A 145 10.98 1.15 12.33
C GLU A 145 11.00 2.59 12.87
N GLU A 146 11.04 3.61 12.01
CA GLU A 146 10.94 5.02 12.40
C GLU A 146 9.61 5.29 13.11
N ALA A 147 8.48 4.87 12.53
CA ALA A 147 7.15 5.11 13.08
C ALA A 147 6.97 4.46 14.46
N TYR A 148 7.49 3.26 14.67
CA TYR A 148 7.39 2.56 15.95
C TYR A 148 8.39 3.06 17.01
N LYS A 149 9.57 3.55 16.59
CA LYS A 149 10.50 4.26 17.50
C LYS A 149 9.89 5.56 18.03
N LEU A 150 9.05 6.22 17.23
CA LEU A 150 8.41 7.48 17.58
C LEU A 150 7.22 7.33 18.57
N LYS A 151 6.85 6.11 18.99
CA LYS A 151 5.69 5.83 19.89
C LYS A 151 4.44 6.63 19.51
N VAL A 152 3.88 6.38 18.33
CA VAL A 152 2.55 6.91 17.95
C VAL A 152 1.45 6.24 18.78
#